data_AF-A0A935YPP9-F1
#
_entry.id   AF-A0A935YPP9-F1
#
_cell.length_a   1.000
_cell.length_b   1.000
_cell.length_c   1.000
_cell.angle_alpha   90.00
_cell.angle_beta   90.00
_cell.angle_gamma   90.00
#
_symmetry.space_group_name_H-M   'P 1'
#
loop_
_entity.id
_entity.type
_entity.pdbx_description
1 polymer ?
#
loop_
_entity_poly.entity_id
_entity_poly.type
_entity_poly.pdbx_seq_one_letter_code
_entity_poly.pdbx_strand_id
1 'polypeptide(L)'
;MSRSSGSERGHTRRVPTFLFVHALAAAALVLVGASAGAAAVATVAPADDAEASPPPVAWFGLREGKIEARQRDRPLLVYFTASWSTPAMRIEREVWTDRRLRRYVAEHLVAARVDFQESPSVARHFGIMEPPALLVISPQGESLVVLRGNHGADSYLRVATYAGSRAWEHTDYATWLSRRGNR
;
A
#
# COMPACT_ATOMS: atom_id res chain seq x y z
N MET A 1 -31.72 -65.94 35.05
CA MET A 1 -31.22 -65.54 36.39
C MET A 1 -31.20 -64.01 36.41
N SER A 2 -32.14 -63.37 37.13
CA SER A 2 -31.92 -62.70 38.45
C SER A 2 -31.05 -61.42 38.30
N ARG A 3 -31.63 -60.21 38.30
CA ARG A 3 -32.01 -59.36 39.47
C ARG A 3 -30.78 -59.01 40.35
N SER A 4 -30.50 -57.79 40.83
CA SER A 4 -31.21 -56.49 40.91
C SER A 4 -30.15 -55.36 41.18
N SER A 5 -30.39 -54.07 41.51
CA SER A 5 -31.59 -53.26 41.81
C SER A 5 -31.30 -51.74 41.75
N GLY A 6 -32.34 -50.91 41.52
CA GLY A 6 -32.56 -49.59 42.17
C GLY A 6 -31.86 -48.34 41.58
N SER A 7 -32.59 -47.31 41.10
CA SER A 7 -33.35 -46.23 41.81
C SER A 7 -32.43 -45.11 42.35
N GLU A 8 -32.68 -43.79 42.21
CA GLU A 8 -33.92 -43.04 41.92
C GLU A 8 -33.59 -41.65 41.30
N ARG A 9 -34.15 -41.27 40.15
CA ARG A 9 -35.14 -40.18 39.90
C ARG A 9 -35.08 -38.87 40.72
N GLY A 10 -34.93 -37.76 39.96
CA GLY A 10 -35.71 -36.50 40.14
C GLY A 10 -34.96 -35.29 40.74
N HIS A 11 -35.36 -34.03 40.51
CA HIS A 11 -36.40 -33.49 39.62
C HIS A 11 -36.15 -31.99 39.33
N THR A 12 -36.33 -31.56 38.08
CA THR A 12 -36.76 -30.22 37.58
C THR A 12 -36.46 -28.90 38.33
N ARG A 13 -35.83 -27.96 37.58
CA ARG A 13 -36.11 -26.50 37.43
C ARG A 13 -36.77 -25.70 38.59
N ARG A 14 -36.23 -24.50 38.84
CA ARG A 14 -36.98 -23.20 38.92
C ARG A 14 -36.06 -21.98 38.90
N VAL A 15 -36.57 -20.86 38.38
CA VAL A 15 -36.03 -19.48 38.47
C VAL A 15 -37.02 -18.67 39.32
N PRO A 16 -36.57 -17.79 40.23
CA PRO A 16 -36.94 -16.36 40.17
C PRO A 16 -35.74 -15.42 40.50
N THR A 17 -35.60 -14.13 40.14
CA THR A 17 -36.48 -12.94 39.94
C THR A 17 -36.70 -12.07 41.22
N PHE A 18 -36.54 -10.73 41.08
CA PHE A 18 -37.00 -9.63 41.98
C PHE A 18 -36.28 -9.45 43.34
N LEU A 19 -36.16 -8.27 44.00
CA LEU A 19 -36.39 -6.81 43.76
C LEU A 19 -35.29 -6.05 44.56
N PHE A 20 -34.74 -4.91 44.13
CA PHE A 20 -35.20 -3.52 44.36
C PHE A 20 -35.43 -3.07 45.83
N VAL A 21 -35.07 -1.80 46.10
CA VAL A 21 -35.34 -0.94 47.29
C VAL A 21 -34.20 -0.81 48.31
N HIS A 22 -33.51 0.34 48.29
CA HIS A 22 -33.69 1.36 49.32
C HIS A 22 -33.46 2.77 48.73
N ALA A 23 -34.48 3.62 48.84
CA ALA A 23 -34.40 5.03 48.54
C ALA A 23 -34.23 5.83 49.84
N LEU A 24 -33.54 6.96 49.77
CA LEU A 24 -33.77 8.10 50.65
C LEU A 24 -33.39 9.38 49.91
N ALA A 25 -34.26 10.39 50.00
CA ALA A 25 -34.11 11.67 49.32
C ALA A 25 -34.14 12.82 50.33
N ALA A 26 -33.32 13.83 50.12
CA ALA A 26 -33.51 15.19 50.63
C ALA A 26 -32.66 16.17 49.80
N ALA A 27 -33.21 17.34 49.49
CA ALA A 27 -32.55 18.38 48.71
C ALA A 27 -32.65 19.73 49.42
N ALA A 28 -31.57 20.53 49.39
CA ALA A 28 -31.45 21.97 49.71
C ALA A 28 -29.96 22.27 50.03
N LEU A 29 -29.38 23.46 49.82
CA LEU A 29 -29.72 24.59 48.95
C LEU A 29 -28.41 25.38 48.71
N VAL A 30 -28.26 25.90 47.49
CA VAL A 30 -27.24 26.81 46.95
C VAL A 30 -26.39 27.63 47.95
N LEU A 31 -25.07 27.65 47.72
CA LEU A 31 -24.27 28.86 47.84
C LEU A 31 -23.25 28.94 46.70
N VAL A 32 -23.34 30.02 45.90
CA VAL A 32 -22.48 30.24 44.72
C VAL A 32 -21.09 30.71 45.18
N GLY A 33 -20.07 29.90 44.92
CA GLY A 33 -18.67 30.28 45.02
C GLY A 33 -18.02 30.24 43.63
N ALA A 34 -17.89 31.39 42.98
CA ALA A 34 -17.27 31.46 41.66
C ALA A 34 -15.73 31.46 41.77
N SER A 35 -15.09 30.38 41.32
CA SER A 35 -13.70 30.41 40.88
C SER A 35 -13.61 29.86 39.45
N ALA A 36 -13.37 30.76 38.50
CA ALA A 36 -13.26 30.42 37.09
C ALA A 36 -11.98 29.62 36.82
N GLY A 37 -12.09 28.30 36.87
CA GLY A 37 -11.05 27.35 36.47
C GLY A 37 -11.39 26.72 35.13
N ALA A 38 -11.34 27.51 34.04
CA ALA A 38 -11.40 26.95 32.70
C ALA A 38 -10.10 26.15 32.45
N ALA A 39 -10.13 24.85 32.78
CA ALA A 39 -9.09 23.92 32.37
C ALA A 39 -9.11 23.85 30.85
N ALA A 40 -8.29 24.70 30.22
CA ALA A 40 -8.04 24.64 28.80
C ALA A 40 -7.38 23.28 28.51
N VAL A 41 -8.20 22.30 28.14
CA VAL A 41 -7.72 21.12 27.44
C VAL A 41 -7.17 21.64 26.13
N ALA A 42 -5.87 21.92 26.12
CA ALA A 42 -5.15 22.23 24.92
C ALA A 42 -5.30 20.99 24.04
N THR A 43 -6.19 21.08 23.06
CA THR A 43 -6.16 20.22 21.89
C THR A 43 -4.83 20.49 21.22
N VAL A 44 -3.82 19.71 21.64
CA VAL A 44 -2.65 19.45 20.82
C VAL A 44 -3.24 18.85 19.55
N ALA A 45 -3.42 19.70 18.54
CA ALA A 45 -3.58 19.22 17.18
C ALA A 45 -2.45 18.22 16.96
N PRO A 46 -2.71 17.02 16.41
CA PRO A 46 -1.62 16.14 16.04
C PRO A 46 -0.69 16.99 15.19
N ALA A 47 0.53 17.21 15.68
CA ALA A 47 1.58 17.74 14.83
C ALA A 47 1.60 16.81 13.63
N ASP A 48 1.48 17.37 12.42
CA ASP A 48 1.60 16.59 11.19
C ASP A 48 2.83 15.70 11.37
N ASP A 49 2.62 14.39 11.47
CA ASP A 49 3.70 13.44 11.53
C ASP A 49 4.55 13.76 10.30
N ALA A 50 5.76 14.27 10.53
CA ALA A 50 6.67 14.70 9.48
C ALA A 50 7.20 13.44 8.80
N GLU A 51 6.30 12.82 8.04
CA GLU A 51 6.35 11.43 7.64
C GLU A 51 7.64 11.25 6.86
N ALA A 52 8.57 10.52 7.48
CA ALA A 52 9.97 10.48 7.06
C ALA A 52 10.02 10.24 5.55
N SER A 53 10.80 11.07 4.84
CA SER A 53 10.80 11.00 3.37
C SER A 53 11.08 9.57 2.93
N PRO A 54 10.22 8.99 2.05
CA PRO A 54 10.30 7.58 1.72
C PRO A 54 11.69 7.25 1.18
N PRO A 55 12.25 6.07 1.51
CA PRO A 55 13.61 5.72 1.10
C PRO A 55 13.78 5.83 -0.43
N PRO A 56 15.01 6.02 -0.93
CA PRO A 56 15.29 5.82 -2.35
C PRO A 56 14.80 4.45 -2.83
N VAL A 57 14.45 4.34 -4.11
CA VAL A 57 14.04 3.05 -4.69
C VAL A 57 15.15 2.02 -4.50
N ALA A 58 14.82 0.88 -3.90
CA ALA A 58 15.73 -0.25 -3.76
C ALA A 58 15.85 -0.98 -5.10
N TRP A 59 16.93 -0.72 -5.83
CA TRP A 59 17.19 -1.27 -7.16
C TRP A 59 17.91 -2.61 -7.10
N PHE A 60 17.31 -3.63 -7.71
CA PHE A 60 17.96 -4.90 -8.03
C PHE A 60 18.60 -4.88 -9.44
N GLY A 61 19.50 -5.83 -9.69
CA GLY A 61 19.77 -6.29 -11.06
C GLY A 61 18.55 -7.02 -11.64
N LEU A 62 18.48 -7.17 -12.97
CA LEU A 62 17.29 -7.74 -13.61
C LEU A 62 17.01 -9.20 -13.22
N ARG A 63 18.05 -10.00 -12.98
CA ARG A 63 17.90 -11.43 -12.62
C ARG A 63 17.35 -11.54 -11.20
N GLU A 64 17.94 -10.78 -10.28
CA GLU A 64 17.61 -10.72 -8.87
C GLU A 64 16.20 -10.15 -8.68
N GLY A 65 15.90 -9.06 -9.38
CA GLY A 65 14.57 -8.44 -9.38
C GLY A 65 13.47 -9.36 -9.90
N LYS A 66 13.73 -10.21 -10.90
CA LYS A 66 12.77 -11.23 -11.36
C LYS A 66 12.53 -12.31 -10.31
N ILE A 67 13.57 -12.73 -9.59
CA ILE A 67 13.45 -13.71 -8.50
C ILE A 67 12.63 -13.10 -7.35
N GLU A 68 12.97 -11.89 -6.92
CA GLU A 68 12.31 -11.20 -5.82
C GLU A 68 10.84 -10.86 -6.14
N ALA A 69 10.55 -10.40 -7.35
CA ALA A 69 9.19 -10.13 -7.83
C ALA A 69 8.30 -11.39 -7.75
N ARG A 70 8.82 -12.53 -8.19
CA ARG A 70 8.13 -13.82 -8.10
C ARG A 70 7.99 -14.32 -6.66
N GLN A 71 8.99 -14.11 -5.80
CA GLN A 71 8.94 -14.52 -4.40
C GLN A 71 7.95 -13.68 -3.57
N ARG A 72 7.80 -12.39 -3.88
CA ARG A 72 6.86 -11.48 -3.19
C ARG A 72 5.45 -11.44 -3.81
N ASP A 73 5.21 -12.14 -4.92
CA ASP A 73 4.07 -11.96 -5.82
C ASP A 73 3.76 -10.48 -6.14
N ARG A 74 4.82 -9.73 -6.51
CA ARG A 74 4.74 -8.31 -6.85
C ARG A 74 5.20 -8.06 -8.29
N PRO A 75 4.56 -7.16 -9.04
CA PRO A 75 5.06 -6.78 -10.36
C PRO A 75 6.47 -6.19 -10.28
N LEU A 76 7.29 -6.51 -11.29
CA LEU A 76 8.63 -5.97 -11.46
C LEU A 76 8.58 -4.74 -12.36
N LEU A 77 8.96 -3.60 -11.82
CA LEU A 77 9.29 -2.40 -12.58
C LEU A 77 10.78 -2.48 -12.99
N VAL A 78 11.07 -2.40 -14.29
CA VAL A 78 12.44 -2.40 -14.84
C VAL A 78 12.70 -1.06 -15.50
N TYR A 79 13.67 -0.31 -14.99
CA TYR A 79 14.13 0.95 -15.57
C TYR A 79 15.39 0.74 -16.40
N PHE A 80 15.30 1.02 -17.70
CA PHE A 80 16.42 1.02 -18.63
C PHE A 80 17.01 2.43 -18.70
N THR A 81 18.28 2.56 -18.33
CA THR A 81 19.00 3.83 -18.19
C THR A 81 20.32 3.79 -18.97
N ALA A 82 20.97 4.94 -19.11
CA ALA A 82 22.38 5.03 -19.53
C ALA A 82 22.99 6.36 -19.10
N SER A 83 24.26 6.35 -18.71
CA SER A 83 25.00 7.55 -18.27
C SER A 83 25.21 8.60 -19.37
N TRP A 84 25.25 8.19 -20.64
CA TRP A 84 25.34 9.10 -21.80
C TRP A 84 24.01 9.71 -22.23
N SER A 85 22.86 9.18 -21.75
CA SER A 85 21.54 9.67 -22.14
C SER A 85 21.14 10.86 -21.26
N THR A 86 21.25 12.07 -21.79
CA THR A 86 20.79 13.30 -21.10
C THR A 86 19.32 13.21 -20.65
N PRO A 87 18.38 12.64 -21.43
CA PRO A 87 17.03 12.37 -20.92
C PRO A 87 16.99 11.39 -19.74
N ALA A 88 17.78 10.30 -19.75
CA ALA A 88 17.83 9.36 -18.64
C ALA A 88 18.39 10.00 -17.35
N MET A 89 19.43 10.83 -17.47
CA MET A 89 19.98 11.62 -16.35
C MET A 89 18.94 12.59 -15.76
N ARG A 90 18.02 13.10 -16.59
CA ARG A 90 16.90 13.94 -16.13
C ARG A 90 15.91 13.15 -15.28
N ILE A 91 15.51 11.96 -15.74
CA ILE A 91 14.63 11.04 -14.99
C ILE A 91 15.23 10.70 -13.61
N GLU A 92 16.54 10.43 -13.53
CA GLU A 92 17.24 10.17 -12.25
C GLU A 92 17.11 11.34 -11.25
N ARG A 93 17.22 12.57 -11.72
CA ARG A 93 17.16 13.79 -10.89
C ARG A 93 15.74 14.20 -10.50
N GLU A 94 14.78 14.05 -11.42
CA GLU A 94 13.47 14.73 -11.36
C GLU A 94 12.30 13.76 -11.17
N VAL A 95 12.46 12.49 -11.52
CA VAL A 95 11.39 11.48 -11.42
C VAL A 95 11.66 10.48 -10.30
N TRP A 96 12.85 9.88 -10.23
CA TRP A 96 13.19 8.94 -9.15
C TRP A 96 13.34 9.60 -7.77
N THR A 97 13.32 10.93 -7.70
CA THR A 97 13.26 11.73 -6.47
C THR A 97 11.84 12.04 -5.99
N ASP A 98 10.80 11.86 -6.82
CA ASP A 98 9.40 12.12 -6.43
C ASP A 98 8.99 11.24 -5.24
N ARG A 99 8.49 11.85 -4.16
CA ARG A 99 8.11 11.13 -2.92
C ARG A 99 6.95 10.16 -3.13
N ARG A 100 5.96 10.53 -3.96
CA ARG A 100 4.77 9.72 -4.26
C ARG A 100 5.18 8.46 -5.01
N LEU A 101 6.03 8.61 -6.03
CA LEU A 101 6.56 7.49 -6.81
C LEU A 101 7.44 6.56 -5.95
N ARG A 102 8.39 7.10 -5.17
CA ARG A 102 9.25 6.30 -4.28
C ARG A 102 8.44 5.47 -3.29
N ARG A 103 7.47 6.10 -2.61
CA ARG A 103 6.56 5.43 -1.66
C ARG A 103 5.80 4.29 -2.35
N TYR A 104 5.13 4.59 -3.45
CA TYR A 104 4.31 3.60 -4.17
C TYR A 104 5.13 2.41 -4.68
N VAL A 105 6.34 2.66 -5.18
CA VAL A 105 7.26 1.60 -5.63
C VAL A 105 7.68 0.71 -4.46
N ALA A 106 8.07 1.28 -3.32
CA ALA A 106 8.47 0.51 -2.13
C ALA A 106 7.31 -0.34 -1.57
N GLU A 107 6.10 0.20 -1.55
CA GLU A 107 4.91 -0.45 -0.99
C GLU A 107 4.38 -1.58 -1.87
N HIS A 108 4.38 -1.42 -3.20
CA HIS A 108 3.63 -2.30 -4.11
C HIS A 108 4.45 -3.08 -5.14
N LEU A 109 5.70 -2.70 -5.39
CA LEU A 109 6.49 -3.22 -6.52
C LEU A 109 7.83 -3.81 -6.06
N VAL A 110 8.47 -4.52 -6.99
CA VAL A 110 9.92 -4.73 -6.97
C VAL A 110 10.51 -3.86 -8.09
N ALA A 111 11.68 -3.28 -7.88
CA ALA A 111 12.34 -2.41 -8.85
C ALA A 111 13.69 -2.98 -9.28
N ALA A 112 13.92 -3.07 -10.59
CA ALA A 112 15.21 -3.42 -11.18
C ALA A 112 15.71 -2.30 -12.09
N ARG A 113 17.04 -2.16 -12.16
CA ARG A 113 17.73 -1.22 -13.04
C ARG A 113 18.58 -2.00 -14.04
N VAL A 114 18.62 -1.50 -15.27
CA VAL A 114 19.39 -2.09 -16.37
C VAL A 114 20.12 -0.96 -17.07
N ASP A 115 21.45 -1.03 -17.15
CA ASP A 115 22.18 -0.20 -18.09
C ASP A 115 21.98 -0.74 -19.51
N PHE A 116 21.61 0.16 -20.43
CA PHE A 116 21.27 -0.17 -21.80
C PHE A 116 22.45 -0.78 -22.57
N GLN A 117 23.69 -0.39 -22.28
CA GLN A 117 24.89 -0.90 -22.94
C GLN A 117 25.31 -2.29 -22.44
N GLU A 118 25.06 -2.60 -21.17
CA GLU A 118 25.41 -3.88 -20.55
C GLU A 118 24.44 -5.00 -20.96
N SER A 119 23.19 -4.67 -21.30
CA SER A 119 22.12 -5.66 -21.59
C SER A 119 21.38 -5.41 -22.92
N PRO A 120 22.08 -5.26 -24.07
CA PRO A 120 21.45 -4.88 -25.33
C PRO A 120 20.54 -5.98 -25.92
N SER A 121 20.78 -7.25 -25.60
CA SER A 121 19.90 -8.36 -25.97
C SER A 121 18.56 -8.31 -25.21
N VAL A 122 18.59 -7.95 -23.94
CA VAL A 122 17.39 -7.76 -23.10
C VAL A 122 16.58 -6.57 -23.61
N ALA A 123 17.24 -5.43 -23.85
CA ALA A 123 16.58 -4.24 -24.39
C ALA A 123 15.86 -4.57 -25.71
N ARG A 124 16.56 -5.18 -26.67
CA ARG A 124 15.97 -5.63 -27.95
C ARG A 124 14.82 -6.64 -27.79
N HIS A 125 14.87 -7.54 -26.81
CA HIS A 125 13.80 -8.51 -26.58
C HIS A 125 12.46 -7.83 -26.20
N PHE A 126 12.52 -6.75 -25.41
CA PHE A 126 11.36 -5.89 -25.13
C PHE A 126 11.19 -4.75 -26.17
N GLY A 127 11.91 -4.84 -27.29
CA GLY A 127 11.94 -3.86 -28.38
C GLY A 127 12.46 -2.48 -27.99
N ILE A 128 13.12 -2.31 -26.85
CA ILE A 128 13.63 -1.03 -26.34
C ILE A 128 14.87 -0.66 -27.16
N MET A 129 14.79 0.46 -27.88
CA MET A 129 15.83 0.91 -28.82
C MET A 129 16.74 1.99 -28.25
N GLU A 130 16.29 2.69 -27.21
CA GLU A 130 17.01 3.79 -26.57
C GLU A 130 16.56 3.97 -25.11
N PRO A 131 17.43 4.48 -24.21
CA PRO A 131 17.08 4.90 -22.86
C PRO A 131 16.72 6.40 -22.80
N PRO A 132 15.77 6.83 -21.94
CA PRO A 132 15.11 6.04 -20.91
C PRO A 132 13.93 5.22 -21.43
N ALA A 133 13.72 4.06 -20.81
CA ALA A 133 12.49 3.30 -20.95
C ALA A 133 12.11 2.63 -19.62
N LEU A 134 10.81 2.42 -19.41
CA LEU A 134 10.24 1.71 -18.27
C LEU A 134 9.45 0.52 -18.77
N LEU A 135 9.77 -0.67 -18.27
CA LEU A 135 9.04 -1.90 -18.51
C LEU A 135 8.39 -2.34 -17.19
N VAL A 136 7.15 -2.82 -17.24
CA VAL A 136 6.52 -3.54 -16.12
C VAL A 136 6.31 -4.98 -16.53
N ILE A 137 6.70 -5.91 -15.64
CA ILE A 137 6.53 -7.34 -15.80
C ILE A 137 5.64 -7.87 -14.65
N SER A 138 4.70 -8.77 -14.92
CA SER A 138 3.94 -9.47 -13.87
C SER A 138 4.84 -10.41 -13.05
N PRO A 139 4.43 -10.84 -11.84
CA PRO A 139 5.16 -11.87 -11.08
C PRO A 139 5.38 -13.19 -11.85
N GLN A 140 4.53 -13.45 -12.84
CA GLN A 140 4.56 -14.63 -13.71
C GLN A 140 5.49 -14.45 -14.93
N GLY A 141 6.01 -13.24 -15.17
CA GLY A 141 6.97 -12.96 -16.25
C GLY A 141 6.38 -12.32 -17.51
N GLU A 142 5.09 -11.95 -17.51
CA GLU A 142 4.40 -11.32 -18.64
C GLU A 142 4.72 -9.81 -18.72
N SER A 143 4.97 -9.29 -19.93
CA SER A 143 5.20 -7.85 -20.16
C SER A 143 3.88 -7.07 -20.15
N LEU A 144 3.63 -6.30 -19.09
CA LEU A 144 2.37 -5.58 -18.88
C LEU A 144 2.32 -4.18 -19.51
N VAL A 145 3.43 -3.43 -19.45
CA VAL A 145 3.54 -2.05 -19.97
C VAL A 145 4.96 -1.78 -20.44
N VAL A 146 5.12 -1.09 -21.57
CA VAL A 146 6.40 -0.47 -21.97
C VAL A 146 6.19 1.02 -22.23
N LEU A 147 6.69 1.87 -21.32
CA LEU A 147 6.70 3.33 -21.47
C LEU A 147 8.08 3.75 -22.01
N ARG A 148 8.10 4.47 -23.13
CA ARG A 148 9.32 4.80 -23.90
C ARG A 148 9.56 6.29 -23.95
N GLY A 149 10.83 6.69 -23.94
CA GLY A 149 11.24 8.08 -24.04
C GLY A 149 11.08 8.86 -22.73
N ASN A 150 11.20 10.18 -22.83
CA ASN A 150 11.26 11.07 -21.68
C ASN A 150 9.85 11.46 -21.16
N HIS A 151 9.49 10.99 -19.95
CA HIS A 151 8.20 11.32 -19.30
C HIS A 151 8.39 11.86 -17.89
N GLY A 152 7.50 12.75 -17.45
CA GLY A 152 7.48 13.26 -16.08
C GLY A 152 6.97 12.24 -15.04
N ALA A 153 7.14 12.57 -13.75
CA ALA A 153 6.88 11.67 -12.64
C ALA A 153 5.44 11.11 -12.60
N ASP A 154 4.43 11.90 -13.00
CA ASP A 154 3.05 11.43 -13.01
C ASP A 154 2.80 10.30 -14.02
N SER A 155 3.54 10.21 -15.13
CA SER A 155 3.46 9.07 -16.06
C SER A 155 4.04 7.81 -15.43
N TYR A 156 5.19 7.91 -14.75
CA TYR A 156 5.80 6.80 -14.02
C TYR A 156 4.88 6.34 -12.87
N LEU A 157 4.28 7.28 -12.13
CA LEU A 157 3.33 6.99 -11.07
C LEU A 157 2.05 6.34 -11.61
N ARG A 158 1.53 6.73 -12.78
CA ARG A 158 0.39 6.06 -13.43
C ARG A 158 0.71 4.62 -13.82
N VAL A 159 1.87 4.36 -14.43
CA VAL A 159 2.32 3.00 -14.77
C VAL A 159 2.52 2.15 -13.52
N ALA A 160 3.18 2.71 -12.50
CA ALA A 160 3.34 2.05 -11.20
C ALA A 160 1.99 1.74 -10.55
N THR A 161 1.04 2.68 -10.57
CA THR A 161 -0.32 2.50 -10.01
C THR A 161 -1.09 1.41 -10.74
N TYR A 162 -1.05 1.36 -12.07
CA TYR A 162 -1.67 0.29 -12.86
C TYR A 162 -1.11 -1.09 -12.48
N ALA A 163 0.21 -1.19 -12.33
CA ALA A 163 0.89 -2.41 -11.94
C ALA A 163 0.53 -2.85 -10.51
N GLY A 164 0.74 -1.96 -9.53
CA GLY A 164 0.56 -2.25 -8.10
C GLY A 164 -0.89 -2.44 -7.68
N SER A 165 -1.85 -1.82 -8.37
CA SER A 165 -3.30 -2.09 -8.17
C SER A 165 -3.80 -3.36 -8.84
N ARG A 166 -2.92 -4.12 -9.52
CA ARG A 166 -3.23 -5.35 -10.26
C ARG A 166 -4.33 -5.21 -11.32
N ALA A 167 -4.56 -3.99 -11.81
CA ALA A 167 -5.59 -3.71 -12.81
C ALA A 167 -5.39 -4.49 -14.13
N TRP A 168 -4.16 -4.90 -14.42
CA TRP A 168 -3.78 -5.76 -15.54
C TRP A 168 -4.47 -7.14 -15.54
N GLU A 169 -4.98 -7.62 -14.40
CA GLU A 169 -5.76 -8.86 -14.32
C GLU A 169 -7.15 -8.74 -14.98
N HIS A 170 -7.62 -7.51 -15.26
CA HIS A 170 -9.00 -7.24 -15.71
C HIS A 170 -9.10 -6.23 -16.87
N THR A 171 -8.02 -5.52 -17.21
CA THR A 171 -8.00 -4.51 -18.29
C THR A 171 -6.58 -4.24 -18.75
N ASP A 172 -6.39 -3.96 -20.04
CA ASP A 172 -5.12 -3.43 -20.53
C ASP A 172 -4.87 -1.99 -20.01
N TYR A 173 -3.62 -1.53 -20.16
CA TYR A 173 -3.19 -0.23 -19.66
C TYR A 173 -3.86 0.96 -20.37
N ALA A 174 -4.13 0.89 -21.67
CA ALA A 174 -4.74 1.98 -22.42
C ALA A 174 -6.22 2.15 -22.04
N THR A 175 -6.96 1.04 -21.92
CA THR A 175 -8.34 1.01 -21.42
C THR A 175 -8.44 1.44 -19.95
N TRP A 176 -7.45 1.08 -19.12
CA TRP A 176 -7.38 1.55 -17.73
C TRP A 176 -7.12 3.07 -17.64
N LEU A 177 -6.22 3.58 -18.47
CA LEU A 177 -5.82 4.98 -18.49
C LEU A 177 -6.96 5.90 -18.96
N SER A 178 -7.67 5.52 -20.03
CA SER A 178 -8.79 6.32 -20.56
C SER A 178 -9.92 6.51 -19.55
N ARG A 179 -10.24 5.47 -18.77
CA ARG A 179 -11.24 5.51 -17.68
C ARG A 179 -10.87 6.47 -16.54
N ARG A 180 -9.58 6.80 -16.36
CA ARG A 180 -9.10 7.76 -15.36
C ARG A 180 -8.91 9.19 -15.90
N GLY A 181 -8.76 9.37 -17.21
CA GLY A 181 -8.64 10.69 -17.83
C GLY A 181 -9.99 11.40 -18.06
N ASN A 182 -11.11 10.70 -17.86
CA ASN A 182 -12.47 11.20 -18.08
C ASN A 182 -13.24 11.40 -16.75
N ARG A 183 -12.52 11.83 -15.70
CA ARG A 183 -13.00 12.13 -14.35
C ARG A 183 -12.21 13.31 -13.78
#